data_AF-H1D3E7-F1
#
_entry.id   AF-H1D3E7-F1
#
_cell.length_a   1.000
_cell.length_b   1.000
_cell.length_c   1.000
_cell.angle_alpha   90.00
_cell.angle_beta   90.00
_cell.angle_gamma   90.00
#
_symmetry.space_group_name_H-M   'P 1'
#
loop_
_entity.id
_entity.type
_entity.pdbx_description
1 polymer ?
#
loop_
_entity_poly.entity_id
_entity_poly.type
_entity_poly.pdbx_seq_one_letter_code
_entity_poly.pdbx_strand_id
1 'polypeptide(L)'
;MFFKDNPFYLLGVHTTDSGDRLEEALWDKLHAASEKAERDRLLDAAYVLQKSVKRSGAEFFWLPELSREEAWGLVEKVTAAKTLSSSDFLSLSPLSRVVLAMNGLFYGCDSPRLFLQEICANYDHIYPVEVTALLNAGRRKAHLPVLRNGSHVEMWKRELPGELLEAVHRMVKERKLSDWACLLGDLGKEKDTFPWRLFVMDYEEMSRKEREELERNLDYALCLTDRHFPQGLLLAGDTLKAMKDLALPLSIRSGCWPLETAFQRVRKEMITLWDKGRKDDSRALGEALFPLFTPWPEFQERADKDRKDMKEGRRPAEASSSRGLSWQSVPAALGRIPEVKEEKEKKYPLFLLFLGFFIVMTLVYVFVED
;
A
#
# COMPACT_ATOMS: atom_id res chain seq x y z
N MET A 1 -4.16 -6.81 11.82
CA MET A 1 -5.25 -7.67 12.28
C MET A 1 -6.55 -6.99 11.92
N PHE A 2 -7.38 -7.64 11.10
CA PHE A 2 -8.69 -7.12 10.68
C PHE A 2 -9.81 -7.67 11.56
N PHE A 3 -11.00 -7.05 11.51
CA PHE A 3 -12.09 -7.33 12.45
C PHE A 3 -12.48 -8.80 12.53
N LYS A 4 -12.70 -9.49 11.41
CA LYS A 4 -13.09 -10.93 11.41
C LYS A 4 -12.01 -11.85 11.99
N ASP A 5 -10.75 -11.41 11.97
CA ASP A 5 -9.62 -12.17 12.49
C ASP A 5 -9.23 -11.72 13.91
N ASN A 6 -9.85 -10.64 14.41
CA ASN A 6 -9.59 -10.13 15.75
C ASN A 6 -10.21 -11.05 16.81
N PRO A 7 -9.49 -11.43 17.87
CA PRO A 7 -9.99 -12.27 18.94
C PRO A 7 -11.29 -11.78 19.61
N PHE A 8 -11.49 -10.46 19.73
CA PHE A 8 -12.74 -9.89 20.27
C PHE A 8 -13.94 -10.25 19.39
N TYR A 9 -13.76 -10.23 18.06
CA TYR A 9 -14.79 -10.63 17.11
C TYR A 9 -15.06 -12.13 17.17
N LEU A 10 -13.99 -12.94 17.14
CA LEU A 10 -14.10 -14.41 17.12
C LEU A 10 -14.85 -14.96 18.33
N LEU A 11 -14.59 -14.40 19.51
CA LEU A 11 -15.24 -14.83 20.75
C LEU A 11 -16.54 -14.07 21.06
N GLY A 12 -16.87 -13.01 20.33
CA GLY A 12 -18.08 -12.23 20.61
C GLY A 12 -18.01 -11.44 21.93
N VAL A 13 -16.81 -11.00 22.31
CA VAL A 13 -16.51 -10.30 23.56
C VAL A 13 -16.01 -8.88 23.30
N HIS A 14 -16.01 -8.04 24.32
CA HIS A 14 -15.59 -6.63 24.26
C HIS A 14 -14.35 -6.35 25.11
N THR A 15 -13.67 -5.24 24.86
CA THR A 15 -12.46 -4.82 25.59
C THR A 15 -12.69 -4.62 27.09
N THR A 16 -13.94 -4.35 27.47
CA THR A 16 -14.42 -4.16 28.85
C THR A 16 -14.91 -5.44 29.53
N ASP A 17 -14.97 -6.57 28.81
CA ASP A 17 -15.43 -7.84 29.38
C ASP A 17 -14.32 -8.45 30.26
N SER A 18 -14.73 -9.03 31.39
CA SER A 18 -13.84 -9.68 32.36
C SER A 18 -13.26 -11.01 31.85
N GLY A 19 -12.29 -11.56 32.57
CA GLY A 19 -11.75 -12.88 32.30
C GLY A 19 -12.84 -13.97 32.34
N ASP A 20 -13.71 -13.93 33.34
CA ASP A 20 -14.80 -14.91 33.50
C ASP A 20 -15.77 -14.89 32.31
N ARG A 21 -16.13 -13.69 31.83
CA ARG A 21 -17.00 -13.54 30.66
C ARG A 21 -16.35 -14.08 29.39
N LEU A 22 -15.03 -13.96 29.28
CA LEU A 22 -14.27 -14.52 28.17
C LEU A 22 -14.24 -16.04 28.21
N GLU A 23 -14.06 -16.64 29.39
CA GLU A 23 -14.11 -18.10 29.54
C GLU A 23 -15.51 -18.64 29.20
N GLU A 24 -16.57 -18.00 29.69
CA GLU A 24 -17.95 -18.34 29.35
C GLU A 24 -18.19 -18.29 27.83
N ALA A 25 -17.80 -17.19 27.18
CA ALA A 25 -17.97 -17.02 25.74
C ALA A 25 -17.15 -18.05 24.93
N LEU A 26 -15.95 -18.40 25.38
CA LEU A 26 -15.15 -19.46 24.77
C LEU A 26 -15.88 -20.81 24.86
N TRP A 27 -16.38 -21.17 26.04
CA TRP A 27 -17.10 -22.42 26.23
C TRP A 27 -18.34 -22.50 25.33
N ASP A 28 -19.16 -21.45 25.29
CA ASP A 28 -20.35 -21.40 24.43
C ASP A 28 -19.98 -21.63 22.95
N LYS A 29 -18.91 -20.97 22.47
CA LYS A 29 -18.44 -21.10 21.09
C LYS A 29 -17.85 -22.49 20.80
N LEU A 30 -17.08 -23.08 21.73
CA LEU A 30 -16.51 -24.41 21.57
C LEU A 30 -17.58 -25.51 21.51
N HIS A 31 -18.67 -25.37 22.28
CA HIS A 31 -19.80 -26.29 22.21
C HIS A 31 -20.53 -26.20 20.87
N ALA A 32 -20.60 -25.01 20.27
CA ALA A 32 -21.21 -24.81 18.96
C ALA A 32 -20.31 -25.22 17.79
N ALA A 33 -18.98 -25.15 17.96
CA ALA A 33 -18.02 -25.46 16.90
C ALA A 33 -17.94 -26.97 16.61
N SER A 34 -18.16 -27.33 15.34
CA SER A 34 -18.14 -28.72 14.86
C SER A 34 -16.77 -29.13 14.30
N GLU A 35 -16.01 -28.18 13.75
CA GLU A 35 -14.73 -28.44 13.10
C GLU A 35 -13.55 -28.23 14.04
N LYS A 36 -12.52 -29.08 13.90
CA LYS A 36 -11.28 -28.97 14.69
C LYS A 36 -10.57 -27.63 14.43
N ALA A 37 -10.49 -27.19 13.17
CA ALA A 37 -9.82 -25.94 12.80
C ALA A 37 -10.50 -24.71 13.43
N GLU A 38 -11.84 -24.70 13.49
CA GLU A 38 -12.60 -23.63 14.16
C GLU A 38 -12.32 -23.62 15.67
N ARG A 39 -12.32 -24.81 16.31
CA ARG A 39 -11.99 -24.94 17.74
C ARG A 39 -10.57 -24.45 18.05
N ASP A 40 -9.59 -24.87 17.26
CA ASP A 40 -8.19 -24.46 17.42
C ASP A 40 -8.07 -22.93 17.31
N ARG A 41 -8.77 -22.32 16.34
CA ARG A 41 -8.83 -20.86 16.15
C ARG A 41 -9.46 -20.13 17.35
N LEU A 42 -10.52 -20.69 17.95
CA LEU A 42 -11.17 -20.12 19.14
C LEU A 42 -10.27 -20.20 20.38
N LEU A 43 -9.56 -21.32 20.57
CA LEU A 43 -8.59 -21.50 21.64
C LEU A 43 -7.42 -20.52 21.51
N ASP A 44 -6.90 -20.32 20.30
CA ASP A 44 -5.86 -19.33 20.02
C ASP A 44 -6.33 -17.90 20.31
N ALA A 45 -7.56 -17.55 19.92
CA ALA A 45 -8.16 -16.25 20.22
C ALA A 45 -8.24 -16.00 21.73
N ALA A 46 -8.70 -16.98 22.50
CA ALA A 46 -8.76 -16.88 23.95
C ALA A 46 -7.37 -16.74 24.57
N TYR A 47 -6.41 -17.55 24.09
CA TYR A 47 -5.01 -17.45 24.53
C TYR A 47 -4.41 -16.07 24.28
N VAL A 48 -4.69 -15.46 23.13
CA VAL A 48 -4.26 -14.08 22.82
C VAL A 48 -4.83 -13.09 23.84
N LEU A 49 -6.12 -13.17 24.15
CA LEU A 49 -6.78 -12.23 25.06
C LEU A 49 -6.41 -12.43 26.53
N GLN A 50 -5.90 -13.60 26.92
CA GLN A 50 -5.36 -13.87 28.26
C GLN A 50 -3.94 -13.34 28.46
N LYS A 51 -3.15 -13.20 27.38
CA LYS A 51 -1.76 -12.71 27.46
C LYS A 51 -1.73 -11.19 27.30
N SER A 52 -1.33 -10.47 28.35
CA SER A 52 -1.33 -9.00 28.40
C SER A 52 -0.76 -8.31 27.14
N VAL A 53 0.41 -8.75 26.67
CA VAL A 53 1.05 -8.21 25.45
C VAL A 53 0.21 -8.50 24.20
N LYS A 54 -0.23 -9.74 24.00
CA LYS A 54 -1.00 -10.12 22.81
C LYS A 54 -2.39 -9.49 22.81
N ARG A 55 -3.06 -9.42 23.97
CA ARG A 55 -4.31 -8.69 24.16
C ARG A 55 -4.18 -7.24 23.77
N SER A 56 -3.07 -6.57 24.12
CA SER A 56 -2.87 -5.17 23.73
C SER A 56 -2.84 -4.97 22.21
N GLY A 57 -2.42 -5.97 21.43
CA GLY A 57 -2.51 -5.93 19.97
C GLY A 57 -3.94 -6.07 19.48
N ALA A 58 -4.68 -7.05 20.02
CA ALA A 58 -6.10 -7.20 19.73
C ALA A 58 -6.89 -5.93 20.06
N GLU A 59 -6.55 -5.23 21.15
CA GLU A 59 -7.20 -3.96 21.53
C GLU A 59 -6.75 -2.78 20.67
N PHE A 60 -5.49 -2.74 20.25
CA PHE A 60 -4.95 -1.71 19.35
C PHE A 60 -5.65 -1.76 17.98
N PHE A 61 -5.91 -2.96 17.46
CA PHE A 61 -6.63 -3.19 16.20
C PHE A 61 -8.14 -3.38 16.40
N TRP A 62 -8.72 -2.69 17.38
CA TRP A 62 -10.16 -2.70 17.67
C TRP A 62 -10.70 -1.27 17.83
N LEU A 63 -11.89 -1.13 18.42
CA LEU A 63 -12.55 0.14 18.75
C LEU A 63 -12.72 0.27 20.28
N PRO A 64 -11.62 0.40 21.05
CA PRO A 64 -11.63 0.25 22.51
C PRO A 64 -12.36 1.37 23.28
N GLU A 65 -12.65 2.50 22.63
CA GLU A 65 -13.30 3.65 23.26
C GLU A 65 -14.83 3.59 23.25
N LEU A 66 -15.39 2.77 22.37
CA LEU A 66 -16.83 2.69 22.14
C LEU A 66 -17.51 1.74 23.13
N SER A 67 -18.82 1.90 23.28
CA SER A 67 -19.63 0.86 23.92
C SER A 67 -19.60 -0.41 23.08
N ARG A 68 -19.99 -1.54 23.67
CA ARG A 68 -20.12 -2.81 22.94
C ARG A 68 -21.05 -2.63 21.74
N GLU A 69 -22.22 -2.06 21.95
CA GLU A 69 -23.25 -1.87 20.93
C GLU A 69 -22.76 -1.00 19.78
N GLU A 70 -22.09 0.11 20.09
CA GLU A 70 -21.53 1.03 19.10
C GLU A 70 -20.39 0.39 18.30
N ALA A 71 -19.45 -0.27 18.99
CA ALA A 71 -18.33 -0.96 18.35
C ALA A 71 -18.84 -2.05 17.40
N TRP A 72 -19.73 -2.92 17.88
CA TRP A 72 -20.30 -4.00 17.06
C TRP A 72 -21.14 -3.47 15.91
N GLY A 73 -21.89 -2.38 16.10
CA GLY A 73 -22.63 -1.73 15.02
C GLY A 73 -21.72 -1.25 13.88
N LEU A 74 -20.56 -0.66 14.19
CA LEU A 74 -19.58 -0.26 13.18
C LEU A 74 -18.87 -1.46 12.55
N VAL A 75 -18.47 -2.45 13.35
CA VAL A 75 -17.84 -3.68 12.85
C VAL A 75 -18.76 -4.43 11.90
N GLU A 76 -20.05 -4.57 12.21
CA GLU A 76 -21.04 -5.20 11.32
C GLU A 76 -21.23 -4.42 10.03
N LYS A 77 -21.31 -3.08 10.09
CA LYS A 77 -21.38 -2.25 8.88
C LYS A 77 -20.17 -2.52 7.97
N VAL A 78 -18.96 -2.50 8.53
CA VAL A 78 -17.72 -2.66 7.76
C VAL A 78 -17.53 -4.07 7.23
N THR A 79 -17.75 -5.09 8.07
CA THR A 79 -17.57 -6.50 7.69
C THR A 79 -18.63 -7.01 6.70
N ALA A 80 -19.76 -6.31 6.59
CA ALA A 80 -20.78 -6.51 5.57
C ALA A 80 -20.58 -5.60 4.33
N ALA A 81 -19.43 -4.92 4.22
CA ALA A 81 -19.09 -4.00 3.13
C ALA A 81 -20.11 -2.88 2.89
N LYS A 82 -20.82 -2.44 3.95
CA LYS A 82 -21.76 -1.32 3.85
C LYS A 82 -21.01 0.00 3.75
N THR A 83 -21.65 1.00 3.14
CA THR A 83 -21.12 2.36 3.05
C THR A 83 -20.91 2.97 4.43
N LEU A 84 -19.72 3.52 4.66
CA LEU A 84 -19.42 4.38 5.80
C LEU A 84 -19.46 5.84 5.34
N SER A 85 -19.95 6.71 6.21
CA SER A 85 -19.99 8.15 6.00
C SER A 85 -18.93 8.84 6.86
N SER A 86 -18.57 10.08 6.53
CA SER A 86 -17.67 10.89 7.38
C SER A 86 -18.22 11.07 8.80
N SER A 87 -19.54 11.00 9.01
CA SER A 87 -20.15 11.11 10.33
C SER A 87 -19.82 9.94 11.25
N ASP A 88 -19.59 8.74 10.69
CA ASP A 88 -19.20 7.55 11.46
C ASP A 88 -17.79 7.69 12.07
N PHE A 89 -17.00 8.69 11.65
CA PHE A 89 -15.64 8.95 12.15
C PHE A 89 -15.58 10.09 13.19
N LEU A 90 -16.57 10.99 13.24
CA LEU A 90 -16.44 12.28 13.95
C LEU A 90 -16.13 12.15 15.44
N SER A 91 -16.72 11.17 16.13
CA SER A 91 -16.55 10.94 17.57
C SER A 91 -15.36 10.05 17.92
N LEU A 92 -14.68 9.48 16.93
CA LEU A 92 -13.62 8.50 17.13
C LEU A 92 -12.26 9.17 17.38
N SER A 93 -11.45 8.56 18.23
CA SER A 93 -10.03 8.92 18.39
C SER A 93 -9.22 8.61 17.13
N PRO A 94 -8.04 9.23 16.96
CA PRO A 94 -7.17 8.97 15.81
C PRO A 94 -6.90 7.48 15.57
N LEU A 95 -6.70 6.70 16.63
CA LEU A 95 -6.50 5.25 16.51
C LEU A 95 -7.72 4.56 15.89
N SER A 96 -8.90 4.74 16.48
CA SER A 96 -10.13 4.11 16.01
C SER A 96 -10.49 4.53 14.59
N ARG A 97 -10.25 5.79 14.21
CA ARG A 97 -10.44 6.27 12.83
C ARG A 97 -9.57 5.51 11.85
N VAL A 98 -8.27 5.36 12.15
CA VAL A 98 -7.34 4.60 11.30
C VAL A 98 -7.73 3.13 11.24
N VAL A 99 -8.05 2.49 12.38
CA VAL A 99 -8.47 1.08 12.42
C VAL A 99 -9.76 0.86 11.61
N LEU A 100 -10.75 1.74 11.76
CA LEU A 100 -12.01 1.64 11.03
C LEU A 100 -11.81 1.83 9.53
N ALA A 101 -11.04 2.85 9.12
CA ALA A 101 -10.72 3.12 7.73
C ALA A 101 -9.93 1.98 7.08
N MET A 102 -8.92 1.45 7.78
CA MET A 102 -8.14 0.29 7.35
C MET A 102 -9.02 -0.93 7.11
N ASN A 103 -9.95 -1.24 8.03
CA ASN A 103 -10.90 -2.32 7.84
C ASN A 103 -11.89 -2.03 6.70
N GLY A 104 -12.32 -0.78 6.52
CA GLY A 104 -13.14 -0.37 5.38
C GLY A 104 -12.48 -0.64 4.03
N LEU A 105 -11.16 -0.38 3.93
CA LEU A 105 -10.36 -0.73 2.74
C LEU A 105 -10.31 -2.25 2.53
N PHE A 106 -10.01 -3.01 3.58
CA PHE A 106 -9.82 -4.46 3.50
C PHE A 106 -11.12 -5.21 3.13
N TYR A 107 -12.25 -4.83 3.72
CA TYR A 107 -13.54 -5.46 3.45
C TYR A 107 -14.27 -4.90 2.22
N GLY A 108 -13.70 -3.89 1.55
CA GLY A 108 -14.22 -3.36 0.29
C GLY A 108 -15.45 -2.46 0.44
N CYS A 109 -15.53 -1.68 1.52
CA CYS A 109 -16.59 -0.68 1.68
C CYS A 109 -16.52 0.39 0.57
N ASP A 110 -17.70 0.88 0.18
CA ASP A 110 -17.83 1.99 -0.77
C ASP A 110 -17.35 3.29 -0.13
N SER A 111 -16.08 3.67 -0.38
CA SER A 111 -15.49 5.02 -0.29
C SER A 111 -13.97 4.93 0.00
N PRO A 112 -13.16 4.29 -0.86
CA PRO A 112 -11.72 4.13 -0.61
C PRO A 112 -11.01 5.48 -0.39
N ARG A 113 -11.44 6.53 -1.10
CA ARG A 113 -10.90 7.88 -0.92
C ARG A 113 -11.09 8.41 0.50
N LEU A 114 -12.27 8.23 1.11
CA LEU A 114 -12.54 8.65 2.49
C LEU A 114 -11.60 7.92 3.45
N PHE A 115 -11.46 6.61 3.31
CA PHE A 115 -10.64 5.82 4.22
C PHE A 115 -9.16 6.20 4.15
N LEU A 116 -8.64 6.41 2.94
CA LEU A 116 -7.26 6.84 2.77
C LEU A 116 -7.03 8.25 3.35
N GLN A 117 -8.01 9.15 3.23
CA GLN A 117 -7.98 10.47 3.87
C GLN A 117 -7.95 10.34 5.40
N GLU A 118 -8.83 9.54 5.98
CA GLU A 118 -8.84 9.31 7.43
C GLU A 118 -7.52 8.68 7.91
N ILE A 119 -6.93 7.77 7.14
CA ILE A 119 -5.62 7.20 7.47
C ILE A 119 -4.53 8.27 7.46
N CYS A 120 -4.41 9.04 6.37
CA CYS A 120 -3.36 10.06 6.22
C CYS A 120 -3.50 11.16 7.29
N ALA A 121 -4.73 11.60 7.56
CA ALA A 121 -4.98 12.68 8.51
C ALA A 121 -4.77 12.28 9.97
N ASN A 122 -4.92 11.01 10.34
CA ASN A 122 -4.95 10.60 11.75
C ASN A 122 -3.74 9.76 12.21
N TYR A 123 -3.00 9.12 11.29
CA TYR A 123 -1.90 8.21 11.66
C TYR A 123 -0.84 8.87 12.55
N ASP A 124 -0.41 10.09 12.19
CA ASP A 124 0.63 10.82 12.94
C ASP A 124 0.12 11.29 14.33
N HIS A 125 -1.20 11.33 14.51
CA HIS A 125 -1.86 11.67 15.78
C HIS A 125 -2.14 10.46 16.68
N ILE A 126 -1.67 9.26 16.32
CA ILE A 126 -1.73 8.08 17.19
C ILE A 126 -0.59 8.15 18.21
N TYR A 127 -0.81 8.80 19.36
CA TYR A 127 0.21 8.91 20.40
C TYR A 127 0.18 7.70 21.35
N PRO A 128 1.32 7.00 21.57
CA PRO A 128 1.34 5.80 22.41
C PRO A 128 0.82 6.01 23.83
N VAL A 129 1.07 7.19 24.41
CA VAL A 129 0.59 7.54 25.77
C VAL A 129 -0.93 7.64 25.83
N GLU A 130 -1.55 8.31 24.87
CA GLU A 130 -3.00 8.48 24.80
C GLU A 130 -3.70 7.15 24.53
N VAL A 131 -3.18 6.37 23.58
CA VAL A 131 -3.68 5.03 23.30
C VAL A 131 -3.54 4.13 24.52
N THR A 132 -2.40 4.17 25.24
CA THR A 132 -2.23 3.39 26.48
C THR A 132 -3.26 3.78 27.54
N ALA A 133 -3.55 5.08 27.70
CA ALA A 133 -4.57 5.56 28.61
C ALA A 133 -5.97 5.05 28.21
N LEU A 134 -6.28 5.08 26.92
CA LEU A 134 -7.51 4.56 26.35
C LEU A 134 -7.68 3.06 26.63
N LEU A 135 -6.67 2.24 26.31
CA LEU A 135 -6.72 0.80 26.57
C LEU A 135 -6.84 0.50 28.07
N ASN A 136 -6.14 1.26 28.92
CA ASN A 136 -6.22 1.10 30.36
C ASN A 136 -7.59 1.45 30.94
N ALA A 137 -8.34 2.37 30.33
CA ALA A 137 -9.71 2.66 30.74
C ALA A 137 -10.61 1.43 30.56
N GLY A 138 -10.51 0.74 29.42
CA GLY A 138 -11.22 -0.52 29.17
C GLY A 138 -10.80 -1.64 30.12
N ARG A 139 -9.48 -1.84 30.29
CA ARG A 139 -8.94 -2.86 31.21
C ARG A 139 -9.39 -2.69 32.65
N ARG A 140 -9.48 -1.45 33.15
CA ARG A 140 -9.97 -1.18 34.51
C ARG A 140 -11.42 -1.63 34.69
N LYS A 141 -12.29 -1.37 33.70
CA LYS A 141 -13.68 -1.85 33.70
C LYS A 141 -13.75 -3.38 33.65
N ALA A 142 -12.82 -4.01 32.94
CA ALA A 142 -12.69 -5.47 32.86
C ALA A 142 -12.02 -6.13 34.08
N HIS A 143 -11.62 -5.35 35.09
CA HIS A 143 -10.81 -5.83 36.24
C HIS A 143 -9.48 -6.51 35.83
N LEU A 144 -8.89 -6.07 34.72
CA LEU A 144 -7.63 -6.60 34.19
C LEU A 144 -6.42 -5.75 34.60
N PRO A 145 -5.22 -6.36 34.69
CA PRO A 145 -3.98 -5.62 34.92
C PRO A 145 -3.73 -4.56 33.83
N VAL A 146 -3.51 -3.31 34.26
CA VAL A 146 -3.20 -2.19 33.37
C VAL A 146 -1.81 -2.31 32.74
N LEU A 147 -1.66 -1.75 31.55
CA LEU A 147 -0.35 -1.54 30.90
C LEU A 147 0.41 -0.46 31.67
N ARG A 148 1.61 -0.83 32.15
CA ARG A 148 2.46 0.05 32.96
C ARG A 148 3.24 1.06 32.12
N ASN A 149 3.52 0.73 30.86
CA ASN A 149 4.26 1.57 29.92
C ASN A 149 3.67 1.47 28.51
N GLY A 150 4.00 2.45 27.66
CA GLY A 150 3.52 2.52 26.28
C GLY A 150 4.25 1.62 25.30
N SER A 151 5.23 0.81 25.74
CA SER A 151 6.09 0.04 24.84
C SER A 151 5.34 -0.99 24.00
N HIS A 152 4.27 -1.60 24.53
CA HIS A 152 3.43 -2.49 23.74
C HIS A 152 2.68 -1.74 22.65
N VAL A 153 2.17 -0.55 22.95
CA VAL A 153 1.48 0.28 21.96
C VAL A 153 2.44 0.78 20.90
N GLU A 154 3.66 1.17 21.28
CA GLU A 154 4.71 1.52 20.32
C GLU A 154 5.06 0.37 19.38
N MET A 155 5.13 -0.86 19.91
CA MET A 155 5.33 -2.06 19.11
C MET A 155 4.20 -2.22 18.08
N TRP A 156 2.93 -2.16 18.50
CA TRP A 156 1.81 -2.29 17.55
C TRP A 156 1.71 -1.13 16.55
N LYS A 157 2.08 0.09 16.95
CA LYS A 157 2.19 1.23 16.02
C LYS A 157 3.27 0.99 14.95
N ARG A 158 4.34 0.25 15.26
CA ARG A 158 5.37 -0.14 14.28
C ARG A 158 4.91 -1.24 13.32
N GLU A 159 3.99 -2.10 13.74
CA GLU A 159 3.37 -3.13 12.89
C GLU A 159 2.26 -2.56 11.99
N LEU A 160 1.58 -1.49 12.41
CA LEU A 160 0.47 -0.86 11.69
C LEU A 160 0.75 -0.56 10.20
N PRO A 161 1.95 -0.10 9.76
CA PRO A 161 2.26 0.07 8.34
C PRO A 161 2.04 -1.19 7.49
N GLY A 162 2.39 -2.38 8.01
CA GLY A 162 2.19 -3.64 7.29
C GLY A 162 0.70 -3.93 7.07
N GLU A 163 -0.09 -3.71 8.11
CA GLU A 163 -1.56 -3.89 8.08
C GLU A 163 -2.25 -2.90 7.15
N LEU A 164 -1.76 -1.66 7.10
CA LEU A 164 -2.24 -0.65 6.15
C LEU A 164 -1.96 -1.06 4.70
N LEU A 165 -0.77 -1.58 4.42
CA LEU A 165 -0.42 -2.07 3.09
C LEU A 165 -1.25 -3.30 2.71
N GLU A 166 -1.48 -4.24 3.62
CA GLU A 166 -2.36 -5.38 3.37
C GLU A 166 -3.78 -4.95 3.02
N ALA A 167 -4.33 -3.97 3.74
CA ALA A 167 -5.64 -3.39 3.46
C ALA A 167 -5.71 -2.75 2.07
N VAL A 168 -4.67 -1.97 1.71
CA VAL A 168 -4.56 -1.34 0.39
C VAL A 168 -4.42 -2.39 -0.70
N HIS A 169 -3.56 -3.40 -0.53
CA HIS A 169 -3.38 -4.49 -1.48
C HIS A 169 -4.68 -5.24 -1.73
N ARG A 170 -5.46 -5.48 -0.67
CA ARG A 170 -6.79 -6.09 -0.80
C ARG A 170 -7.75 -5.23 -1.63
N MET A 171 -7.75 -3.92 -1.40
CA MET A 171 -8.55 -2.96 -2.17
C MET A 171 -8.14 -2.89 -3.65
N VAL A 172 -6.83 -2.91 -3.96
CA VAL A 172 -6.34 -2.74 -5.34
C VAL A 172 -6.24 -4.03 -6.14
N LYS A 173 -6.34 -5.21 -5.51
CA LYS A 173 -6.16 -6.53 -6.15
C LYS A 173 -6.96 -6.72 -7.45
N GLU A 174 -8.14 -6.12 -7.54
CA GLU A 174 -9.05 -6.24 -8.69
C GLU A 174 -9.24 -4.91 -9.44
N ARG A 175 -8.40 -3.90 -9.17
CA ARG A 175 -8.45 -2.57 -9.78
C ARG A 175 -7.30 -2.37 -10.75
N LYS A 176 -7.48 -1.45 -11.70
CA LYS A 176 -6.36 -1.02 -12.56
C LYS A 176 -5.39 -0.19 -11.73
N LEU A 177 -4.08 -0.30 -12.04
CA LEU A 177 -3.07 0.53 -11.39
C LEU A 177 -3.29 2.03 -11.65
N SER A 178 -3.93 2.40 -12.77
CA SER A 178 -4.38 3.77 -13.05
C SER A 178 -5.40 4.28 -12.03
N ASP A 179 -6.32 3.43 -11.57
CA ASP A 179 -7.34 3.82 -10.59
C ASP A 179 -6.67 4.08 -9.23
N TRP A 180 -5.68 3.25 -8.89
CA TRP A 180 -4.89 3.45 -7.69
C TRP A 180 -4.03 4.72 -7.77
N ALA A 181 -3.40 4.98 -8.91
CA ALA A 181 -2.65 6.20 -9.16
C ALA A 181 -3.53 7.46 -9.02
N CYS A 182 -4.77 7.40 -9.52
CA CYS A 182 -5.74 8.49 -9.38
C CYS A 182 -6.09 8.75 -7.90
N LEU A 183 -6.35 7.71 -7.12
CA LEU A 183 -6.63 7.85 -5.68
C LEU A 183 -5.45 8.47 -4.93
N LEU A 184 -4.22 8.03 -5.22
CA LEU A 184 -3.02 8.62 -4.62
C LEU A 184 -2.79 10.07 -5.05
N GLY A 185 -3.09 10.39 -6.32
CA GLY A 185 -3.06 11.74 -6.86
C GLY A 185 -4.04 12.69 -6.17
N ASP A 186 -5.28 12.24 -5.96
CA ASP A 186 -6.32 12.97 -5.22
C ASP A 186 -5.91 13.31 -3.79
N LEU A 187 -5.07 12.47 -3.19
CA LEU A 187 -4.51 12.64 -1.85
C LEU A 187 -3.24 13.50 -1.84
N GLY A 188 -2.86 14.14 -2.96
CA GLY A 188 -1.61 14.90 -3.06
C GLY A 188 -1.45 16.05 -2.05
N LYS A 189 -2.53 16.51 -1.41
CA LYS A 189 -2.47 17.46 -0.29
C LYS A 189 -1.84 16.86 0.97
N GLU A 190 -1.95 15.55 1.14
CA GLU A 190 -1.43 14.78 2.27
C GLU A 190 0.01 14.28 2.03
N LYS A 191 0.70 14.81 1.01
CA LYS A 191 2.02 14.31 0.56
C LYS A 191 3.11 14.28 1.63
N ASP A 192 2.93 15.08 2.68
CA ASP A 192 3.87 15.20 3.78
C ASP A 192 3.61 14.23 4.94
N THR A 193 2.45 13.55 4.92
CA THR A 193 2.09 12.53 5.91
C THR A 193 2.88 11.23 5.68
N PHE A 194 3.14 10.50 6.77
CA PHE A 194 3.79 9.20 6.66
C PHE A 194 2.99 8.18 5.81
N PRO A 195 1.66 7.99 6.00
CA PRO A 195 0.90 7.00 5.23
C PRO A 195 0.88 7.28 3.73
N TRP A 196 0.74 8.55 3.31
CA TRP A 196 0.75 8.86 1.88
C TRP A 196 2.09 8.46 1.25
N ARG A 197 3.21 8.77 1.91
CA ARG A 197 4.56 8.39 1.44
C ARG A 197 4.72 6.87 1.38
N LEU A 198 4.23 6.15 2.39
CA LEU A 198 4.21 4.69 2.43
C LEU A 198 3.46 4.12 1.21
N PHE A 199 2.26 4.63 0.94
CA PHE A 199 1.45 4.15 -0.18
C PHE A 199 2.04 4.47 -1.55
N VAL A 200 2.67 5.64 -1.73
CA VAL A 200 3.33 5.98 -3.00
C VAL A 200 4.60 5.16 -3.21
N MET A 201 5.35 4.82 -2.15
CA MET A 201 6.50 3.92 -2.25
C MET A 201 6.07 2.51 -2.65
N ASP A 202 5.01 1.98 -2.04
CA ASP A 202 4.44 0.69 -2.41
C ASP A 202 3.91 0.70 -3.85
N TYR A 203 3.19 1.77 -4.24
CA TYR A 203 2.75 1.98 -5.62
C TYR A 203 3.90 2.01 -6.62
N GLU A 204 5.02 2.65 -6.29
CA GLU A 204 6.20 2.71 -7.15
C GLU A 204 6.73 1.30 -7.47
N GLU A 205 6.78 0.43 -6.46
CA GLU A 205 7.17 -0.97 -6.63
C GLU A 205 6.15 -1.75 -7.45
N MET A 206 4.86 -1.64 -7.09
CA MET A 206 3.76 -2.33 -7.79
C MET A 206 3.68 -1.96 -9.28
N SER A 207 3.89 -0.69 -9.60
CA SER A 207 3.81 -0.17 -10.97
C SER A 207 5.08 -0.38 -11.80
N ARG A 208 6.19 -0.86 -11.20
CA ARG A 208 7.50 -0.93 -11.89
C ARG A 208 7.42 -1.68 -13.21
N LYS A 209 6.85 -2.89 -13.21
CA LYS A 209 6.78 -3.75 -14.41
C LYS A 209 5.94 -3.13 -15.52
N GLU A 210 4.78 -2.57 -15.19
CA GLU A 210 3.91 -1.92 -16.17
C GLU A 210 4.59 -0.68 -16.76
N ARG A 211 5.29 0.11 -15.93
CA ARG A 211 6.05 1.28 -16.39
C ARG A 211 7.20 0.88 -17.33
N GLU A 212 7.94 -0.19 -17.01
CA GLU A 212 9.01 -0.72 -17.88
C GLU A 212 8.46 -1.28 -19.20
N GLU A 213 7.28 -1.88 -19.20
CA GLU A 213 6.60 -2.32 -20.41
C GLU A 213 6.16 -1.13 -21.27
N LEU A 214 5.54 -0.12 -20.67
CA LEU A 214 5.13 1.10 -21.38
C LEU A 214 6.31 1.85 -21.98
N GLU A 215 7.47 1.89 -21.31
CA GLU A 215 8.68 2.47 -21.90
C GLU A 215 9.14 1.72 -23.15
N ARG A 216 9.13 0.38 -23.14
CA ARG A 216 9.49 -0.43 -24.31
C ARG A 216 8.47 -0.27 -25.44
N ASN A 217 7.18 -0.21 -25.09
CA ASN A 217 6.10 0.02 -26.04
C ASN A 217 6.23 1.41 -26.68
N LEU A 218 6.65 2.42 -25.93
CA LEU A 218 6.90 3.76 -26.47
C LEU A 218 8.06 3.74 -27.46
N ASP A 219 9.18 3.09 -27.13
CA ASP A 219 10.32 2.97 -28.04
C ASP A 219 9.90 2.27 -29.35
N TYR A 220 9.15 1.18 -29.24
CA TYR A 220 8.62 0.46 -30.39
C TYR A 220 7.69 1.34 -31.23
N ALA A 221 6.76 2.04 -30.59
CA ALA A 221 5.81 2.92 -31.26
C ALA A 221 6.50 4.08 -31.99
N LEU A 222 7.51 4.70 -31.37
CA LEU A 222 8.31 5.74 -31.99
C LEU A 222 9.12 5.20 -33.17
N CYS A 223 9.76 4.04 -33.05
CA CYS A 223 10.45 3.39 -34.17
C CYS A 223 9.49 3.06 -35.33
N LEU A 224 8.25 2.69 -35.01
CA LEU A 224 7.23 2.39 -36.01
C LEU A 224 6.87 3.63 -36.85
N THR A 225 7.00 4.85 -36.30
CA THR A 225 6.71 6.08 -37.05
C THR A 225 7.58 6.26 -38.29
N ASP A 226 8.78 5.66 -38.28
CA ASP A 226 9.69 5.68 -39.42
C ASP A 226 9.16 4.89 -40.63
N ARG A 227 8.47 3.77 -40.39
CA ARG A 227 7.96 2.89 -41.46
C ARG A 227 6.47 3.06 -41.72
N HIS A 228 5.70 3.28 -40.66
CA HIS A 228 4.24 3.32 -40.65
C HIS A 228 3.77 4.46 -39.74
N PHE A 229 3.89 5.70 -40.24
CA PHE A 229 3.69 6.90 -39.44
C PHE A 229 2.33 6.98 -38.72
N PRO A 230 1.18 6.81 -39.40
CA PRO A 230 -0.12 6.94 -38.72
C PRO A 230 -0.29 5.92 -37.59
N GLN A 231 0.16 4.68 -37.79
CA GLN A 231 0.07 3.61 -36.79
C GLN A 231 1.02 3.84 -35.61
N GLY A 232 2.27 4.22 -35.89
CA GLY A 232 3.25 4.56 -34.85
C GLY A 232 2.81 5.75 -34.00
N LEU A 233 2.25 6.79 -34.63
CA LEU A 233 1.75 7.97 -33.94
C LEU A 233 0.61 7.64 -32.99
N LEU A 234 -0.36 6.84 -33.45
CA LEU A 234 -1.50 6.42 -32.63
C LEU A 234 -1.03 5.59 -31.43
N LEU A 235 -0.18 4.59 -31.67
CA LEU A 235 0.35 3.72 -30.61
C LEU A 235 1.19 4.50 -29.59
N ALA A 236 2.01 5.46 -30.03
CA ALA A 236 2.80 6.30 -29.14
C ALA A 236 1.91 7.20 -28.29
N GLY A 237 0.85 7.76 -28.89
CA GLY A 237 -0.14 8.57 -28.18
C GLY A 237 -0.85 7.80 -27.08
N ASP A 238 -1.32 6.59 -27.37
CA ASP A 238 -2.02 5.76 -26.38
C ASP A 238 -1.08 5.26 -25.29
N THR A 239 0.16 4.91 -25.64
CA THR A 239 1.20 4.52 -24.67
C THR A 239 1.54 5.68 -23.72
N LEU A 240 1.70 6.90 -24.23
CA LEU A 240 1.99 8.08 -23.41
C LEU A 240 0.82 8.45 -22.49
N LYS A 241 -0.43 8.29 -22.92
CA LYS A 241 -1.60 8.48 -22.05
C LYS A 241 -1.55 7.50 -20.87
N ALA A 242 -1.31 6.21 -21.13
CA ALA A 242 -1.17 5.22 -20.08
C ALA A 242 -0.01 5.55 -19.12
N MET A 243 1.15 5.97 -19.65
CA MET A 243 2.28 6.41 -18.81
C MET A 243 1.92 7.62 -17.93
N LYS A 244 1.18 8.59 -18.49
CA LYS A 244 0.72 9.78 -17.75
C LYS A 244 -0.21 9.39 -16.61
N ASP A 245 -1.16 8.49 -16.86
CA ASP A 245 -2.13 8.08 -15.86
C ASP A 245 -1.45 7.39 -14.64
N LEU A 246 -0.30 6.74 -14.86
CA LEU A 246 0.51 6.15 -13.79
C LEU A 246 1.50 7.12 -13.13
N ALA A 247 1.83 8.23 -13.80
CA ALA A 247 2.89 9.14 -13.37
C ALA A 247 2.50 10.09 -12.23
N LEU A 248 1.21 10.37 -12.07
CA LEU A 248 0.73 11.42 -11.17
C LEU A 248 1.25 11.31 -9.73
N PRO A 249 1.07 10.20 -8.98
CA PRO A 249 1.53 10.12 -7.59
C PRO A 249 3.05 10.25 -7.45
N LEU A 250 3.80 9.74 -8.43
CA LEU A 250 5.26 9.77 -8.44
C LEU A 250 5.79 11.19 -8.72
N SER A 251 5.08 11.97 -9.53
CA SER A 251 5.38 13.39 -9.74
C SER A 251 5.17 14.21 -8.47
N ILE A 252 4.08 13.95 -7.72
CA ILE A 252 3.78 14.65 -6.47
C ILE A 252 4.87 14.36 -5.42
N ARG A 253 5.35 13.11 -5.33
CA ARG A 253 6.36 12.70 -4.34
C ARG A 253 7.74 13.28 -4.63
N SER A 254 8.19 13.14 -5.88
CA SER A 254 9.57 13.48 -6.25
C SER A 254 9.77 14.97 -6.49
N GLY A 255 8.71 15.71 -6.81
CA GLY A 255 8.82 17.05 -7.39
C GLY A 255 9.55 17.07 -8.74
N CYS A 256 9.91 15.89 -9.26
CA CYS A 256 10.59 15.69 -10.52
C CYS A 256 9.58 15.16 -11.54
N TRP A 257 9.89 15.34 -12.82
CA TRP A 257 9.01 14.89 -13.88
C TRP A 257 9.32 13.43 -14.26
N PRO A 258 8.50 12.45 -13.83
CA PRO A 258 8.75 11.04 -14.16
C PRO A 258 8.73 10.75 -15.66
N LEU A 259 8.14 11.65 -16.46
CA LEU A 259 8.04 11.53 -17.91
C LEU A 259 9.16 12.26 -18.67
N GLU A 260 10.20 12.79 -18.02
CA GLU A 260 11.33 13.46 -18.71
C GLU A 260 11.96 12.53 -19.74
N THR A 261 12.21 11.27 -19.38
CA THR A 261 12.77 10.28 -20.31
C THR A 261 11.85 10.06 -21.51
N ALA A 262 10.53 9.94 -21.30
CA ALA A 262 9.55 9.79 -22.37
C ALA A 262 9.49 11.03 -23.28
N PHE A 263 9.50 12.23 -22.69
CA PHE A 263 9.53 13.51 -23.42
C PHE A 263 10.77 13.60 -24.33
N GLN A 264 11.95 13.27 -23.81
CA GLN A 264 13.19 13.28 -24.60
C GLN A 264 13.17 12.27 -25.74
N ARG A 265 12.59 11.08 -25.55
CA ARG A 265 12.45 10.07 -26.61
C ARG A 265 11.56 10.58 -27.75
N VAL A 266 10.39 11.16 -27.42
CA VAL A 266 9.48 11.77 -28.41
C VAL A 266 10.20 12.89 -29.17
N ARG A 267 10.88 13.78 -28.45
CA ARG A 267 11.62 14.90 -29.03
C ARG A 267 12.74 14.44 -29.97
N LYS A 268 13.47 13.37 -29.59
CA LYS A 268 14.52 12.77 -30.42
C LYS A 268 13.96 12.17 -31.71
N GLU A 269 12.85 11.44 -31.65
CA GLU A 269 12.23 10.88 -32.85
C GLU A 269 11.71 11.98 -33.77
N MET A 270 11.10 13.02 -33.22
CA MET A 270 10.67 14.21 -33.95
C MET A 270 11.83 14.87 -34.72
N ILE A 271 12.98 15.05 -34.08
CA ILE A 271 14.19 15.59 -34.71
C ILE A 271 14.73 14.62 -35.78
N THR A 272 14.68 13.31 -35.52
CA THR A 272 15.14 12.28 -36.47
C THR A 272 14.30 12.30 -37.76
N LEU A 273 12.97 12.42 -37.65
CA LEU A 273 12.09 12.59 -38.81
C LEU A 273 12.39 13.88 -39.58
N TRP A 274 12.66 14.98 -38.87
CA TRP A 274 13.05 16.24 -39.48
C TRP A 274 14.34 16.10 -40.31
N ASP A 275 15.35 15.45 -39.73
CA ASP A 275 16.66 15.24 -40.37
C ASP A 275 16.58 14.32 -41.59
N LYS A 276 15.62 13.38 -41.60
CA LYS A 276 15.28 12.54 -42.77
C LYS A 276 14.48 13.28 -43.85
N GLY A 277 14.20 14.57 -43.67
CA GLY A 277 13.41 15.39 -44.60
C GLY A 277 11.90 15.23 -44.47
N ARG A 278 11.41 14.42 -43.52
CA ARG A 278 9.97 14.19 -43.25
C ARG A 278 9.40 15.27 -42.32
N LYS A 279 9.45 16.52 -42.77
CA LYS A 279 9.10 17.70 -41.95
C LYS A 279 7.65 17.72 -41.49
N ASP A 280 6.71 17.29 -42.32
CA ASP A 280 5.29 17.30 -41.98
C ASP A 280 4.96 16.23 -40.93
N ASP A 281 5.53 15.03 -41.07
CA ASP A 281 5.43 13.96 -40.07
C ASP A 281 6.07 14.36 -38.73
N SER A 282 7.23 15.01 -38.78
CA SER A 282 7.91 15.57 -37.59
C SER A 282 6.99 16.56 -36.85
N ARG A 283 6.38 17.50 -37.57
CA ARG A 283 5.43 18.46 -36.98
C ARG A 283 4.20 17.74 -36.41
N ALA A 284 3.60 16.82 -37.16
CA ALA A 284 2.43 16.07 -36.72
C ALA A 284 2.69 15.27 -35.44
N LEU A 285 3.88 14.67 -35.30
CA LEU A 285 4.31 13.98 -34.08
C LEU A 285 4.33 14.93 -32.87
N GLY A 286 4.98 16.09 -33.00
CA GLY A 286 5.05 17.10 -31.94
C GLY A 286 3.69 17.76 -31.62
N GLU A 287 2.84 17.97 -32.63
CA GLU A 287 1.50 18.51 -32.41
C GLU A 287 0.61 17.53 -31.63
N ALA A 288 0.69 16.24 -31.94
CA ALA A 288 -0.13 15.23 -31.29
C ALA A 288 0.38 14.78 -29.92
N LEU A 289 1.69 14.63 -29.72
CA LEU A 289 2.24 14.02 -28.51
C LEU A 289 2.61 15.04 -27.42
N PHE A 290 3.09 16.25 -27.76
CA PHE A 290 3.45 17.25 -26.76
C PHE A 290 2.30 17.68 -25.82
N PRO A 291 1.02 17.76 -26.26
CA PRO A 291 -0.10 18.05 -25.36
C PRO A 291 -0.30 17.02 -24.23
N LEU A 292 0.28 15.82 -24.32
CA LEU A 292 0.23 14.86 -23.23
C LEU A 292 1.13 15.26 -22.05
N PHE A 293 2.10 16.14 -22.29
CA PHE A 293 3.02 16.68 -21.29
C PHE A 293 2.55 18.01 -20.67
N THR A 294 1.37 18.51 -21.08
CA THR A 294 0.78 19.79 -20.63
C THR A 294 0.67 19.96 -19.10
N PRO A 295 0.48 18.94 -18.26
CA PRO A 295 0.48 19.14 -16.81
C PRO A 295 1.79 19.74 -16.24
N TRP A 296 2.85 19.84 -17.03
CA TRP A 296 4.20 20.19 -16.60
C TRP A 296 4.75 21.40 -17.38
N PRO A 297 4.82 22.60 -16.77
CA PRO A 297 5.17 23.84 -17.47
C PRO A 297 6.52 23.82 -18.20
N GLU A 298 7.54 23.17 -17.64
CA GLU A 298 8.87 23.08 -18.25
C GLU A 298 8.89 22.24 -19.54
N PHE A 299 7.99 21.26 -19.66
CA PHE A 299 7.82 20.52 -20.92
C PHE A 299 7.10 21.38 -21.95
N GLN A 300 6.12 22.18 -21.53
CA GLN A 300 5.41 23.09 -22.43
C GLN A 300 6.36 24.11 -23.03
N GLU A 301 7.19 24.78 -22.22
CA GLU A 301 8.13 25.80 -22.73
C GLU A 301 9.08 25.23 -23.79
N ARG A 302 9.61 24.02 -23.54
CA ARG A 302 10.46 23.30 -24.49
C ARG A 302 9.69 22.89 -25.76
N ALA A 303 8.49 22.34 -25.61
CA ALA A 303 7.64 21.95 -26.72
C ALA A 303 7.23 23.14 -27.59
N ASP A 304 6.91 24.28 -26.99
CA ASP A 304 6.51 25.51 -27.68
C ASP A 304 7.69 26.13 -28.42
N LYS A 305 8.88 26.11 -27.82
CA LYS A 305 10.12 26.50 -28.50
C LYS A 305 10.38 25.62 -29.73
N ASP A 306 10.30 24.30 -29.58
CA ASP A 306 10.51 23.37 -30.70
C ASP A 306 9.46 23.57 -31.80
N ARG A 307 8.19 23.78 -31.43
CA ARG A 307 7.11 24.11 -32.38
C ARG A 307 7.38 25.41 -33.12
N LYS A 308 7.85 26.44 -32.42
CA LYS A 308 8.20 27.73 -33.03
C LYS A 308 9.36 27.56 -34.02
N ASP A 309 10.41 26.85 -33.64
CA ASP A 309 11.55 26.60 -34.52
C ASP A 309 11.12 25.85 -35.79
N MET A 310 10.32 24.78 -35.66
CA MET A 310 9.82 24.01 -36.82
C MET A 310 8.86 24.81 -37.72
N LYS A 311 8.06 25.72 -37.14
CA LYS A 311 7.20 26.64 -37.90
C LYS A 311 8.02 27.64 -38.72
N GLU A 312 9.12 28.13 -38.15
CA GLU A 312 10.08 29.01 -38.82
C GLU A 312 11.04 28.27 -39.76
N GLY A 313 10.86 26.95 -39.94
CA GLY A 313 11.69 26.12 -40.82
C GLY A 313 13.07 25.79 -40.25
N ARG A 314 13.30 26.09 -38.96
CA ARG A 314 14.54 25.80 -38.24
C ARG A 314 14.45 24.41 -37.60
N ARG A 315 15.59 23.71 -37.60
CA ARG A 315 15.72 22.43 -36.89
C ARG A 315 15.71 22.69 -35.38
N PRO A 316 14.89 21.99 -34.58
CA PRO A 316 14.97 22.06 -33.12
C PRO A 316 16.37 21.70 -32.60
N ALA A 317 16.86 22.47 -31.63
CA ALA A 317 18.19 22.24 -31.04
C ALA A 317 18.17 20.99 -30.14
N GLU A 318 19.13 20.07 -30.29
CA GLU A 318 19.33 19.03 -29.28
C GLU A 318 19.72 19.71 -27.96
N ALA A 319 18.94 19.44 -26.91
CA ALA A 319 19.26 19.94 -25.58
C ALA A 319 20.20 18.93 -24.92
N SER A 320 21.21 19.42 -24.19
CA SER A 320 22.00 18.55 -23.33
C SER A 320 21.07 17.94 -22.29
N SER A 321 20.91 16.61 -22.33
CA SER A 321 20.21 15.83 -21.30
C SER A 321 20.67 16.28 -19.92
N SER A 322 19.79 16.94 -19.17
CA SER A 322 20.05 17.33 -17.78
C SER A 322 19.90 16.08 -16.91
N ARG A 323 20.89 15.17 -16.99
CA ARG A 323 20.92 13.84 -16.36
C ARG A 323 19.74 12.96 -16.78
N GLY A 324 20.04 11.72 -17.14
CA GLY A 324 19.03 10.69 -17.39
C GLY A 324 18.22 10.42 -16.13
N LEU A 325 17.20 11.24 -15.90
CA LEU A 325 16.20 11.00 -14.89
C LEU A 325 15.21 9.99 -15.49
N SER A 326 15.62 8.73 -15.53
CA SER A 326 14.68 7.60 -15.68
C SER A 326 13.81 7.54 -14.42
N TRP A 327 12.74 6.76 -14.41
CA TRP A 327 12.00 6.52 -13.15
C TRP A 327 12.89 6.08 -11.98
N GLN A 328 14.09 5.57 -12.25
CA GLN A 328 15.08 5.15 -11.24
C GLN A 328 15.75 6.32 -10.51
N SER A 329 15.49 7.55 -10.94
CA SER A 329 16.19 8.74 -10.45
C SER A 329 15.41 9.59 -9.47
N VAL A 330 14.18 9.18 -9.12
CA VAL A 330 13.50 9.78 -7.97
C VAL A 330 14.42 9.61 -6.77
N PRO A 331 14.91 10.70 -6.15
CA PRO A 331 15.80 10.57 -5.02
C PRO A 331 15.13 9.70 -3.96
N ALA A 332 15.83 8.67 -3.49
CA ALA A 332 15.44 7.90 -2.33
C ALA A 332 15.56 8.79 -1.07
N ALA A 333 14.78 9.86 -1.00
CA ALA A 333 14.68 10.74 0.15
C ALA A 333 13.72 10.09 1.17
N LEU A 334 14.19 8.98 1.73
CA LEU A 334 13.96 8.43 3.06
C LEU A 334 14.52 7.00 3.01
N GLY A 335 15.77 6.88 3.44
CA GLY A 335 16.43 5.60 3.55
C GLY A 335 15.62 4.67 4.44
N ARG A 336 15.26 3.50 3.88
CA ARG A 336 14.68 2.35 4.56
C ARG A 336 13.42 2.66 5.38
N ILE A 337 12.27 2.21 4.87
CA ILE A 337 11.28 1.58 5.76
C ILE A 337 12.09 0.67 6.69
N PRO A 338 11.98 0.79 8.03
CA PRO A 338 12.71 -0.12 8.90
C PRO A 338 12.32 -1.52 8.46
N GLU A 339 13.28 -2.25 7.88
CA GLU A 339 13.15 -3.68 7.73
C GLU A 339 12.81 -4.15 9.13
N VAL A 340 11.56 -4.58 9.32
CA VAL A 340 11.24 -5.52 10.37
C VAL A 340 12.26 -6.61 10.12
N LYS A 341 13.24 -6.71 11.02
CA LYS A 341 14.07 -7.90 11.08
C LYS A 341 13.05 -8.99 11.38
N GLU A 342 12.54 -9.64 10.34
CA GLU A 342 12.05 -10.99 10.49
C GLU A 342 13.18 -11.69 11.23
N GLU A 343 12.93 -12.05 12.48
CA GLU A 343 13.77 -13.04 13.14
C GLU A 343 13.76 -14.20 12.17
N LYS A 344 14.89 -14.39 11.47
CA LYS A 344 15.09 -15.52 10.60
C LYS A 344 14.58 -16.72 11.38
N GLU A 345 13.44 -17.27 10.96
CA GLU A 345 13.04 -18.58 11.41
C GLU A 345 14.29 -19.43 11.26
N LYS A 346 14.77 -19.99 12.37
CA LYS A 346 15.88 -20.93 12.34
C LYS A 346 15.38 -22.12 11.53
N LYS A 347 15.52 -22.04 10.21
CA LYS A 347 15.47 -23.19 9.32
C LYS A 347 16.65 -24.03 9.73
N TYR A 348 16.41 -24.93 10.68
CA TYR A 348 17.31 -26.04 10.92
C TYR A 348 17.43 -26.74 9.56
N PRO A 349 18.62 -26.77 8.95
CA PRO A 349 18.78 -27.40 7.67
C PRO A 349 18.35 -28.85 7.82
N LEU A 350 17.51 -29.33 6.90
CA LEU A 350 16.91 -30.66 6.90
C LEU A 350 17.95 -31.77 7.17
N PHE A 351 19.22 -31.53 6.80
CA PHE A 351 20.34 -32.42 7.06
C PHE A 351 20.57 -32.72 8.56
N LEU A 352 20.26 -31.81 9.50
CA LEU A 352 20.41 -32.07 10.94
C LEU A 352 19.39 -33.10 11.45
N LEU A 353 18.18 -33.10 10.89
CA LEU A 353 17.18 -34.14 11.15
C LEU A 353 17.60 -35.48 10.54
N PHE A 354 18.17 -35.46 9.32
CA PHE A 354 18.74 -36.65 8.70
C PHE A 354 19.96 -37.19 9.47
N LEU A 355 20.82 -36.33 10.00
CA LEU A 355 21.98 -36.70 10.81
C LEU A 355 21.54 -37.36 12.12
N GLY A 356 20.54 -36.77 12.80
CA GLY A 356 19.94 -37.37 14.00
C GLY A 356 19.32 -38.75 13.71
N PHE A 357 18.59 -38.88 12.60
CA PHE A 357 18.02 -40.16 12.17
C PHE A 357 19.11 -41.19 11.85
N PHE A 358 20.21 -40.78 11.21
CA PHE A 358 21.33 -41.67 10.89
C PHE A 358 22.05 -42.16 12.14
N ILE A 359 22.27 -41.27 13.12
CA ILE A 359 22.90 -41.64 14.41
C ILE A 359 22.00 -42.60 15.19
N VAL A 360 20.68 -42.36 15.23
CA VAL A 360 19.73 -43.27 15.88
C VAL A 360 19.66 -44.62 15.18
N MET A 361 19.61 -44.66 13.85
CA MET A 361 19.66 -45.92 13.09
C MET A 361 20.98 -46.66 13.28
N THR A 362 22.10 -45.95 13.35
CA THR A 362 23.41 -46.58 13.60
C THR A 362 23.50 -47.13 15.01
N LEU A 363 22.97 -46.42 16.01
CA LEU A 363 22.89 -46.93 17.39
C LEU A 363 21.95 -48.13 17.48
N VAL A 364 20.78 -48.09 16.84
CA VAL A 364 19.86 -49.25 16.79
C VAL A 364 20.51 -50.42 16.08
N TYR A 365 21.26 -50.19 14.99
CA TYR A 365 21.97 -51.25 14.28
C TYR A 365 23.09 -51.87 15.14
N VAL A 366 23.87 -51.05 15.85
CA VAL A 366 24.97 -51.51 16.72
C VAL A 366 24.47 -52.19 18.00
N PHE A 367 23.30 -51.82 18.53
CA PHE A 367 22.73 -52.42 19.75
C PHE A 367 21.71 -53.55 19.49
N VAL A 368 21.41 -53.88 18.22
CA VAL A 368 20.54 -55.01 17.84
C VAL A 368 21.34 -56.20 17.29
N GLU A 369 22.66 -56.03 17.04
CA GLU A 369 23.57 -57.12 16.63
C GLU A 369 24.50 -57.64 17.76
N ASP A 370 24.24 -57.30 19.03
CA ASP A 370 24.84 -57.96 20.21
C ASP A 370 23.79 -58.72 21.04
#